data_AF-A0AAE0JB68-F1
#
_entry.id   AF-A0AAE0JB68-F1
#
_cell.length_a   1.000
_cell.length_b   1.000
_cell.length_c   1.000
_cell.angle_alpha   90.00
_cell.angle_beta   90.00
_cell.angle_gamma   90.00
#
_symmetry.space_group_name_H-M   'P 1'
#
loop_
_entity.id
_entity.type
_entity.pdbx_description
1 polymer ?
#
loop_
_entity_poly.entity_id
_entity_poly.type
_entity_poly.pdbx_seq_one_letter_code
_entity_poly.pdbx_strand_id
1 'polypeptide(L)'
;GLSDVLQSAVPPTIDFFKSLPTLPNDALVWGIYALVFEKEDQLPKLYIGSGTESKIGLRDRFRDYNRGDFTDLPSKCLKKGWTEKHRGLLCWSSIPPEIDIPLQRLRFLAIEATLAFAFSVVRNRPQKTDDVWSEIVPWPQATFPWAPLCTHSAFWEVPRGIDKINITSEELEERKAMQAQRKYCLTCHRN
;
A
#
# COMPACT_ATOMS: atom_id res chain seq x y z
N GLY A 1 -8.14 10.74 15.50
CA GLY A 1 -8.10 9.84 14.32
C GLY A 1 -7.00 10.27 13.36
N LEU A 2 -6.91 9.70 12.16
CA LEU A 2 -5.84 10.03 11.19
C LEU A 2 -5.82 11.52 10.80
N SER A 3 -7.00 12.14 10.66
CA SER A 3 -7.10 13.59 10.37
C SER A 3 -6.47 14.45 11.46
N ASP A 4 -6.75 14.16 12.73
CA ASP A 4 -6.19 14.91 13.86
C ASP A 4 -4.66 14.77 13.92
N VAL A 5 -4.15 13.58 13.59
CA VAL A 5 -2.70 13.34 13.51
C VAL A 5 -2.07 14.20 12.43
N LEU A 6 -2.66 14.27 11.23
CA LEU A 6 -2.12 15.07 10.13
C LEU A 6 -2.18 16.59 10.39
N GLN A 7 -3.02 17.03 11.32
CA GLN A 7 -3.15 18.44 11.72
C GLN A 7 -2.31 18.79 12.97
N SER A 8 -1.62 17.81 13.56
CA SER A 8 -0.77 18.01 14.74
C SER A 8 0.48 18.83 14.40
N ALA A 9 0.89 19.71 15.31
CA ALA A 9 2.12 20.49 15.18
C ALA A 9 3.40 19.63 15.25
N VAL A 10 3.31 18.43 15.82
CA VAL A 10 4.42 17.47 15.94
C VAL A 10 4.03 16.13 15.31
N PRO A 11 4.99 15.39 14.73
CA PRO A 11 4.70 14.07 14.17
C PRO A 11 4.19 13.12 15.28
N PRO A 12 3.36 12.12 14.93
CA PRO A 12 2.94 11.12 15.91
C PRO A 12 4.15 10.31 16.39
N THR A 13 4.00 9.60 17.51
CA THR A 13 5.00 8.62 17.94
C THR A 13 4.82 7.30 17.20
N ILE A 14 5.77 6.37 17.31
CA ILE A 14 5.63 5.03 16.73
C ILE A 14 4.42 4.27 17.32
N ASP A 15 4.02 4.60 18.56
CA ASP A 15 2.92 3.94 19.26
C ASP A 15 1.56 4.22 18.62
N PHE A 16 1.40 5.38 17.94
CA PHE A 16 0.23 5.64 17.10
C PHE A 16 0.04 4.50 16.08
N PHE A 17 1.09 4.13 15.36
CA PHE A 17 1.02 3.07 14.35
C PHE A 17 0.75 1.71 14.99
N LYS A 18 1.32 1.43 16.16
CA LYS A 18 1.03 0.20 16.92
C LYS A 18 -0.40 0.14 17.46
N SER A 19 -1.04 1.29 17.65
CA SER A 19 -2.45 1.37 18.08
C SER A 19 -3.44 1.22 16.93
N LEU A 20 -2.99 1.28 15.67
CA LEU A 20 -3.87 1.17 14.51
C LEU A 20 -4.56 -0.20 14.46
N PRO A 21 -5.84 -0.25 14.02
CA PRO A 21 -6.58 -1.49 13.95
C PRO A 21 -5.90 -2.46 12.98
N THR A 22 -5.86 -3.74 13.33
CA THR A 22 -5.37 -4.80 12.45
C THR A 22 -6.50 -5.28 11.53
N LEU A 23 -6.13 -5.95 10.43
CA LEU A 23 -7.11 -6.54 9.53
C LEU A 23 -7.86 -7.69 10.22
N PRO A 24 -9.20 -7.65 10.33
CA PRO A 24 -9.97 -8.79 10.83
C PRO A 24 -9.76 -10.03 9.95
N ASN A 25 -9.70 -11.21 10.55
CA ASN A 25 -9.37 -12.47 9.86
C ASN A 25 -10.29 -12.80 8.67
N ASP A 26 -11.56 -12.38 8.76
CA ASP A 26 -12.62 -12.61 7.78
C ASP A 26 -12.83 -11.45 6.80
N ALA A 27 -12.20 -10.29 7.02
CA ALA A 27 -12.35 -9.13 6.16
C ALA A 27 -11.76 -9.33 4.76
N LEU A 28 -12.52 -8.92 3.74
CA LEU A 28 -12.10 -8.80 2.34
C LEU A 28 -12.20 -7.33 1.95
N VAL A 29 -11.10 -6.61 2.18
CA VAL A 29 -11.04 -5.16 2.00
C VAL A 29 -9.82 -4.74 1.21
N TRP A 30 -9.94 -3.65 0.48
CA TRP A 30 -8.80 -2.89 0.02
C TRP A 30 -8.36 -1.95 1.14
N GLY A 31 -7.07 -1.66 1.21
CA GLY A 31 -6.57 -0.80 2.27
C GLY A 31 -5.14 -0.35 2.09
N ILE A 32 -4.81 0.68 2.86
CA ILE A 32 -3.46 1.17 3.10
C ILE A 32 -3.09 0.76 4.52
N TYR A 33 -1.92 0.17 4.67
CA TYR A 33 -1.43 -0.34 5.94
C TYR A 33 -0.05 0.24 6.27
N ALA A 34 0.27 0.23 7.55
CA ALA A 34 1.58 0.52 8.10
C ALA A 34 2.16 -0.74 8.75
N LEU A 35 3.44 -1.03 8.46
CA LEU A 35 4.22 -2.07 9.13
C LEU A 35 5.27 -1.41 10.02
N VAL A 36 5.30 -1.83 11.28
CA VAL A 36 6.30 -1.38 12.25
C VAL A 36 7.33 -2.48 12.45
N PHE A 37 8.60 -2.17 12.20
CA PHE A 37 9.72 -3.06 12.44
C PHE A 37 10.58 -2.53 13.58
N GLU A 38 10.96 -3.40 14.50
CA GLU A 38 11.82 -3.04 15.63
C GLU A 38 13.02 -3.96 15.73
N LYS A 39 14.08 -3.40 16.32
CA LYS A 39 15.27 -4.10 16.75
C LYS A 39 15.78 -3.40 18.00
N GLU A 40 16.28 -4.16 18.96
CA GLU A 40 16.81 -3.64 20.22
C GLU A 40 17.86 -2.55 19.95
N ASP A 41 17.79 -1.47 20.73
CA ASP A 41 18.67 -0.29 20.65
C ASP A 41 18.77 0.36 19.26
N GLN A 42 17.75 0.21 18.42
CA GLN A 42 17.68 0.83 17.10
C GLN A 42 16.35 1.57 16.92
N LEU A 43 16.41 2.70 16.20
CA LEU A 43 15.21 3.45 15.84
C LEU A 43 14.23 2.55 15.05
N PRO A 44 12.93 2.50 15.40
CA PRO A 44 11.97 1.67 14.68
C PRO A 44 11.93 2.06 13.21
N LYS A 45 11.52 1.14 12.35
CA LYS A 45 11.36 1.39 10.92
C LYS A 45 9.92 1.26 10.52
N LEU A 46 9.47 2.20 9.69
CA LEU A 46 8.10 2.30 9.25
C LEU A 46 8.01 2.10 7.74
N TYR A 47 7.11 1.21 7.33
CA TYR A 47 6.75 0.95 5.94
C TYR A 47 5.26 1.22 5.75
N ILE A 48 4.88 1.89 4.66
CA ILE A 48 3.49 2.05 4.25
C ILE A 48 3.35 1.44 2.86
N GLY A 49 2.26 0.70 2.67
CA GLY A 49 1.89 0.14 1.39
C GLY A 49 0.37 -0.03 1.27
N SER A 50 -0.09 -0.37 0.06
CA SER A 50 -1.50 -0.74 -0.18
C SER A 50 -1.67 -2.19 -0.63
N GLY A 51 -2.90 -2.67 -0.49
CA GLY A 51 -3.35 -3.95 -1.06
C GLY A 51 -4.69 -3.77 -1.75
N THR A 52 -4.68 -3.91 -3.08
CA THR A 52 -5.84 -3.69 -3.97
C THR A 52 -6.08 -4.88 -4.91
N GLU A 53 -5.80 -6.09 -4.41
CA GLU A 53 -6.12 -7.32 -5.14
C GLU A 53 -7.65 -7.47 -5.25
N SER A 54 -8.12 -7.77 -6.46
CA SER A 54 -9.53 -7.72 -6.86
C SER A 54 -10.46 -8.74 -6.19
N LYS A 55 -9.95 -9.82 -5.60
CA LYS A 55 -10.74 -10.91 -5.04
C LYS A 55 -10.63 -10.99 -3.52
N ILE A 56 -9.42 -10.84 -2.98
CA ILE A 56 -9.17 -11.00 -1.55
C ILE A 56 -8.47 -9.81 -0.90
N GLY A 57 -8.23 -8.73 -1.66
CA GLY A 57 -7.74 -7.46 -1.16
C GLY A 57 -6.42 -7.57 -0.40
N LEU A 58 -6.37 -6.95 0.78
CA LEU A 58 -5.18 -6.96 1.65
C LEU A 58 -4.77 -8.36 2.12
N ARG A 59 -5.71 -9.32 2.20
CA ARG A 59 -5.40 -10.68 2.66
C ARG A 59 -4.37 -11.36 1.78
N ASP A 60 -4.39 -11.09 0.48
CA ASP A 60 -3.38 -11.60 -0.47
C ASP A 60 -1.97 -11.20 -0.02
N ARG A 61 -1.79 -9.90 0.22
CA ARG A 61 -0.53 -9.30 0.61
C ARG A 61 -0.05 -9.77 1.98
N PHE A 62 -0.96 -9.87 2.93
CA PHE A 62 -0.62 -10.30 4.28
C PHE A 62 -0.28 -11.78 4.34
N ARG A 63 -0.88 -12.61 3.48
CA ARG A 63 -0.49 -14.01 3.32
C ARG A 63 0.94 -14.13 2.80
N ASP A 64 1.33 -13.30 1.83
CA ASP A 64 2.70 -13.27 1.31
C ASP A 64 3.68 -12.89 2.43
N TYR A 65 3.38 -11.85 3.21
CA TYR A 65 4.21 -11.45 4.35
C TYR A 65 4.34 -12.53 5.43
N ASN A 66 3.26 -13.26 5.71
CA ASN A 66 3.31 -14.37 6.66
C ASN A 66 4.22 -15.53 6.18
N ARG A 67 4.50 -15.61 4.87
CA ARG A 67 5.47 -16.55 4.29
C ARG A 67 6.89 -15.98 4.23
N GLY A 68 7.09 -14.73 4.64
CA GLY A 68 8.36 -14.03 4.50
C GLY A 68 8.58 -13.39 3.12
N ASP A 69 7.54 -13.37 2.27
CA ASP A 69 7.60 -12.80 0.92
C ASP A 69 7.39 -11.28 0.96
N PHE A 70 8.40 -10.60 1.49
CA PHE A 70 8.47 -9.15 1.51
C PHE A 70 9.17 -8.59 0.28
N THR A 71 8.82 -7.35 -0.06
CA THR A 71 9.58 -6.56 -1.04
C THR A 71 10.96 -6.19 -0.48
N ASP A 72 11.83 -5.68 -1.37
CA ASP A 72 13.27 -5.43 -1.18
C ASP A 72 13.74 -5.06 0.26
N LEU A 73 13.38 -3.87 0.75
CA LEU A 73 13.90 -3.36 2.02
C LEU A 73 13.32 -4.03 3.28
N PRO A 74 12.01 -4.29 3.39
CA PRO A 74 11.48 -5.06 4.51
C PRO A 74 12.11 -6.47 4.60
N SER A 75 12.29 -7.15 3.46
CA SER A 75 12.99 -8.45 3.42
C SER A 75 14.44 -8.34 3.95
N LYS A 76 15.19 -7.31 3.51
CA LYS A 76 16.54 -7.02 4.02
C LYS A 76 16.56 -6.68 5.51
N CYS A 77 15.52 -6.04 6.05
CA CYS A 77 15.45 -5.75 7.48
C CYS A 77 15.25 -7.03 8.29
N LEU A 78 14.33 -7.90 7.88
CA LEU A 78 14.14 -9.20 8.54
C LEU A 78 15.43 -10.03 8.57
N LYS A 79 16.15 -10.11 7.43
CA LYS A 79 17.46 -10.79 7.36
C LYS A 79 18.53 -10.19 8.28
N LYS A 80 18.40 -8.92 8.68
CA LYS A 80 19.31 -8.23 9.61
C LYS A 80 18.88 -8.33 11.08
N GLY A 81 17.92 -9.19 11.38
CA GLY A 81 17.42 -9.44 12.73
C GLY A 81 16.43 -8.38 13.22
N TRP A 82 15.75 -7.66 12.32
CA TRP A 82 14.59 -6.86 12.69
C TRP A 82 13.35 -7.75 12.77
N THR A 83 12.37 -7.37 13.58
CA THR A 83 11.09 -8.09 13.72
C THR A 83 9.93 -7.17 13.36
N GLU A 84 8.98 -7.65 12.55
CA GLU A 84 7.69 -6.98 12.37
C GLU A 84 6.91 -7.07 13.70
N LYS A 85 6.64 -5.94 14.33
CA LYS A 85 5.94 -5.84 15.61
C LYS A 85 4.46 -5.56 15.45
N HIS A 86 4.08 -4.83 14.41
CA HIS A 86 2.69 -4.48 14.16
C HIS A 86 2.39 -4.30 12.68
N ARG A 87 1.13 -4.55 12.33
CA ARG A 87 0.55 -4.40 11.00
C ARG A 87 -0.82 -3.75 11.13
N GLY A 88 -0.84 -2.43 11.03
CA GLY A 88 -2.02 -1.59 11.27
C GLY A 88 -2.61 -1.03 9.98
N LEU A 89 -3.91 -0.79 9.97
CA LEU A 89 -4.62 -0.16 8.84
C LEU A 89 -4.71 1.36 9.04
N LEU A 90 -4.33 2.11 8.02
CA LEU A 90 -4.45 3.57 7.97
C LEU A 90 -5.81 4.01 7.41
N CYS A 91 -6.25 3.35 6.34
CA CYS A 91 -7.59 3.49 5.79
C CYS A 91 -7.95 2.27 4.92
N TRP A 92 -9.23 1.97 4.77
CA TRP A 92 -9.71 0.80 4.03
C TRP A 92 -11.12 1.01 3.47
N SER A 93 -11.48 0.19 2.49
CA SER A 93 -12.82 0.13 1.90
C SER A 93 -13.18 -1.31 1.55
N SER A 94 -14.47 -1.58 1.30
CA SER A 94 -14.86 -2.79 0.59
C SER A 94 -14.14 -2.89 -0.76
N ILE A 95 -14.00 -4.11 -1.26
CA ILE A 95 -13.52 -4.35 -2.63
C ILE A 95 -14.57 -3.74 -3.58
N PRO A 96 -14.16 -2.88 -4.52
CA PRO A 96 -15.11 -2.23 -5.42
C PRO A 96 -15.65 -3.20 -6.48
N PRO A 97 -16.78 -2.87 -7.13
CA PRO A 97 -17.23 -3.54 -8.34
C PRO A 97 -16.14 -3.54 -9.41
N GLU A 98 -16.15 -4.54 -10.29
CA GLU A 98 -15.09 -4.76 -11.27
C GLU A 98 -14.87 -3.57 -12.21
N ILE A 99 -15.96 -2.90 -12.61
CA ILE A 99 -15.91 -1.72 -13.48
C ILE A 99 -15.19 -0.53 -12.81
N ASP A 100 -15.25 -0.43 -11.48
CA ASP A 100 -14.67 0.66 -10.71
C ASP A 100 -13.21 0.38 -10.29
N ILE A 101 -12.74 -0.87 -10.40
CA ILE A 101 -11.40 -1.29 -9.96
C ILE A 101 -10.29 -0.36 -10.47
N PRO A 102 -10.24 0.03 -11.77
CA PRO A 102 -9.18 0.89 -12.28
C PRO A 102 -9.13 2.26 -11.59
N LEU A 103 -10.27 2.93 -11.49
CA LEU A 103 -10.37 4.25 -10.88
C LEU A 103 -10.10 4.19 -9.37
N GLN A 104 -10.61 3.16 -8.71
CA GLN A 104 -10.39 2.98 -7.28
C GLN A 104 -8.92 2.68 -6.96
N ARG A 105 -8.21 1.92 -7.81
CA ARG A 105 -6.75 1.71 -7.64
C ARG A 105 -5.97 3.00 -7.73
N LEU A 106 -6.32 3.88 -8.68
CA LEU A 106 -5.71 5.20 -8.78
C LEU A 106 -5.91 6.01 -7.49
N ARG A 107 -7.11 5.98 -6.89
CA ARG A 107 -7.37 6.63 -5.61
C ARG A 107 -6.53 6.06 -4.47
N PHE A 108 -6.45 4.73 -4.35
CA PHE A 108 -5.62 4.08 -3.33
C PHE A 108 -4.13 4.41 -3.48
N LEU A 109 -3.60 4.45 -4.70
CA LEU A 109 -2.21 4.85 -4.94
C LEU A 109 -1.97 6.33 -4.58
N ALA A 110 -2.90 7.22 -4.89
CA ALA A 110 -2.81 8.63 -4.51
C ALA A 110 -2.81 8.83 -2.99
N ILE A 111 -3.69 8.11 -2.27
CA ILE A 111 -3.73 8.17 -0.80
C ILE A 111 -2.47 7.53 -0.20
N GLU A 112 -2.00 6.39 -0.74
CA GLU A 112 -0.77 5.73 -0.29
C GLU A 112 0.42 6.67 -0.45
N ALA A 113 0.57 7.29 -1.61
CA ALA A 113 1.61 8.28 -1.86
C ALA A 113 1.55 9.43 -0.87
N THR A 114 0.36 10.00 -0.66
CA THR A 114 0.14 11.12 0.27
C THR A 114 0.58 10.76 1.68
N LEU A 115 0.13 9.60 2.20
CA LEU A 115 0.50 9.14 3.55
C LEU A 115 1.98 8.76 3.63
N ALA A 116 2.53 8.18 2.57
CA ALA A 116 3.93 7.80 2.52
C ALA A 116 4.87 9.02 2.61
N PHE A 117 4.51 10.12 1.94
CA PHE A 117 5.21 11.40 2.05
C PHE A 117 4.95 12.09 3.39
N ALA A 118 3.69 12.17 3.84
CA ALA A 118 3.33 12.83 5.09
C ALA A 118 4.04 12.22 6.31
N PHE A 119 4.23 10.89 6.32
CA PHE A 119 4.94 10.18 7.38
C PHE A 119 6.42 9.91 7.06
N SER A 120 6.95 10.48 5.97
CA SER A 120 8.35 10.34 5.54
C SER A 120 8.87 8.89 5.60
N VAL A 121 8.11 7.94 5.06
CA VAL A 121 8.50 6.51 5.05
C VAL A 121 9.23 6.09 3.78
N VAL A 122 9.26 6.95 2.76
CA VAL A 122 10.05 6.75 1.55
C VAL A 122 11.49 7.12 1.85
N ARG A 123 12.40 6.18 1.59
CA ARG A 123 13.82 6.43 1.74
C ARG A 123 14.26 7.39 0.64
N ASN A 124 14.49 8.64 0.99
CA ASN A 124 15.09 9.62 0.09
C ASN A 124 16.46 9.10 -0.36
N ARG A 125 16.56 8.72 -1.64
CA ARG A 125 17.81 8.98 -2.36
C ARG A 125 17.81 10.49 -2.59
N PRO A 126 18.93 11.21 -2.47
CA PRO A 126 18.95 12.65 -2.72
C PRO A 126 18.37 12.89 -4.12
N GLN A 127 17.12 13.35 -4.15
CA GLN A 127 16.42 13.68 -5.38
C GLN A 127 16.33 15.20 -5.41
N LYS A 128 16.43 15.78 -6.60
CA LYS A 128 16.34 17.24 -6.81
C LYS A 128 15.01 17.85 -6.36
N THR A 129 14.07 17.04 -5.86
CA THR A 129 12.74 17.44 -5.41
C THR A 129 12.59 17.49 -3.90
N ASP A 130 13.63 17.14 -3.12
CA ASP A 130 13.55 17.15 -1.65
C ASP A 130 13.20 18.56 -1.11
N ASP A 131 13.69 19.62 -1.76
CA ASP A 131 13.36 21.01 -1.42
C ASP A 131 11.85 21.28 -1.61
N VAL A 132 11.26 20.79 -2.70
CA VAL A 132 9.83 20.98 -3.00
C VAL A 132 8.96 20.24 -1.98
N TRP A 133 9.33 19.02 -1.61
CA TRP A 133 8.56 18.25 -0.65
C TRP A 133 8.68 18.79 0.77
N SER A 134 9.80 19.41 1.13
CA SER A 134 10.03 19.98 2.46
C SER A 134 9.01 21.05 2.86
N GLU A 135 8.42 21.75 1.87
CA GLU A 135 7.38 22.76 2.09
C GLU A 135 5.96 22.18 2.16
N ILE A 136 5.76 20.96 1.66
CA ILE A 136 4.45 20.33 1.50
C ILE A 136 4.16 19.33 2.61
N VAL A 137 5.20 18.66 3.14
CA VAL A 137 5.01 17.66 4.20
C VAL A 137 4.76 18.32 5.57
N PRO A 138 3.94 17.73 6.45
CA PRO A 138 3.54 18.40 7.70
C PRO A 138 4.69 18.61 8.68
N TRP A 139 5.75 17.77 8.59
CA TRP A 139 6.85 17.77 9.56
C TRP A 139 8.21 17.58 8.87
N PRO A 140 9.28 18.22 9.37
CA PRO A 140 10.63 18.01 8.86
C PRO A 140 11.09 16.57 9.08
N GLN A 141 11.79 15.99 8.09
CA GLN A 141 12.24 14.59 8.12
C GLN A 141 13.06 14.21 9.37
N ALA A 142 13.87 15.14 9.89
CA ALA A 142 14.70 14.89 11.07
C ALA A 142 13.90 14.73 12.38
N THR A 143 12.60 15.09 12.39
CA THR A 143 11.76 15.06 13.59
C THR A 143 11.06 13.72 13.81
N PHE A 144 11.07 12.82 12.80
CA PHE A 144 10.35 11.55 12.92
C PHE A 144 11.08 10.56 13.83
N PRO A 145 10.37 9.92 14.77
CA PRO A 145 10.94 8.90 15.66
C PRO A 145 11.06 7.51 15.00
N TRP A 146 11.14 7.44 13.67
CA TRP A 146 11.35 6.22 12.90
C TRP A 146 12.24 6.46 11.68
N ALA A 147 12.83 5.39 11.17
CA ALA A 147 13.53 5.40 9.89
C ALA A 147 12.60 4.94 8.75
N PRO A 148 12.75 5.51 7.53
CA PRO A 148 11.97 5.11 6.36
C PRO A 148 12.34 3.69 5.89
N LEU A 149 11.34 2.94 5.40
CA LEU A 149 11.52 1.58 4.88
C LEU A 149 10.97 1.37 3.46
N CYS A 150 10.28 2.34 2.86
CA CYS A 150 9.83 2.25 1.47
C CYS A 150 10.96 2.62 0.49
N THR A 151 11.14 1.84 -0.58
CA THR A 151 12.14 2.12 -1.64
C THR A 151 11.62 2.99 -2.77
N HIS A 152 10.31 3.00 -2.95
CA HIS A 152 9.60 3.73 -3.99
C HIS A 152 8.37 4.37 -3.36
N SER A 153 7.82 5.36 -4.06
CA SER A 153 6.53 5.96 -3.74
C SER A 153 5.51 5.49 -4.77
N ALA A 154 4.29 5.19 -4.31
CA ALA A 154 3.13 4.92 -5.17
C ALA A 154 2.84 6.06 -6.16
N PHE A 155 3.37 7.27 -5.89
CA PHE A 155 3.27 8.42 -6.79
C PHE A 155 3.87 8.16 -8.19
N TRP A 156 4.87 7.28 -8.27
CA TRP A 156 5.55 6.95 -9.53
C TRP A 156 4.95 5.71 -10.23
N GLU A 157 3.87 5.15 -9.70
CA GLU A 157 3.25 3.96 -10.24
C GLU A 157 2.18 4.29 -11.28
N VAL A 158 2.12 3.48 -12.33
CA VAL A 158 1.00 3.48 -13.28
C VAL A 158 -0.01 2.42 -12.82
N PRO A 159 -1.25 2.80 -12.46
CA PRO A 159 -2.25 1.84 -12.00
C PRO A 159 -2.52 0.76 -13.05
N ARG A 160 -2.61 -0.50 -12.61
CA ARG A 160 -3.01 -1.60 -13.48
C ARG A 160 -4.43 -1.41 -13.98
N GLY A 161 -4.59 -1.39 -15.29
CA GLY A 161 -5.88 -1.17 -15.95
C GLY A 161 -6.22 0.30 -16.15
N ILE A 162 -5.26 1.23 -16.09
CA ILE A 162 -5.52 2.66 -16.35
C ILE A 162 -6.18 2.90 -17.73
N ASP A 163 -5.86 2.06 -18.71
CA ASP A 163 -6.47 2.01 -20.05
C ASP A 163 -7.97 1.64 -20.03
N LYS A 164 -8.48 1.27 -18.86
CA LYS A 164 -9.82 0.75 -18.60
C LYS A 164 -10.67 1.65 -17.71
N ILE A 165 -10.28 2.90 -17.48
CA ILE A 165 -11.06 3.82 -16.64
C ILE A 165 -12.38 4.25 -17.31
N ASN A 166 -12.46 4.19 -18.64
CA ASN A 166 -13.61 4.66 -19.41
C ASN A 166 -14.39 3.54 -20.12
N ILE A 167 -14.21 2.28 -19.73
CA ILE A 167 -14.98 1.20 -20.33
C ILE A 167 -16.40 1.20 -19.75
N THR A 168 -17.40 1.05 -20.61
CA THR A 168 -18.80 0.87 -20.20
C THR A 168 -19.05 -0.54 -19.65
N SER A 169 -20.16 -0.71 -18.93
CA SER A 169 -20.59 -2.03 -18.44
C SER A 169 -20.81 -3.03 -19.58
N GLU A 170 -21.35 -2.56 -20.71
CA GLU A 170 -21.60 -3.40 -21.90
C GLU A 170 -20.29 -3.92 -22.50
N GLU A 171 -19.34 -3.03 -22.77
CA GLU A 171 -18.01 -3.38 -23.28
C GLU A 171 -17.23 -4.29 -22.29
N LEU A 172 -17.44 -4.14 -20.98
CA LEU A 172 -16.85 -5.03 -19.98
C LEU A 172 -17.41 -6.44 -20.11
N GLU A 173 -18.73 -6.60 -20.26
CA GLU A 173 -19.38 -7.90 -20.43
C GLU A 173 -19.00 -8.55 -21.77
N GLU A 174 -18.91 -7.79 -22.86
CA GLU A 174 -18.42 -8.28 -24.16
C GLU A 174 -17.00 -8.83 -24.06
N ARG A 175 -16.11 -8.12 -23.34
CA ARG A 175 -14.74 -8.58 -23.10
C ARG A 175 -14.69 -9.86 -22.29
N LYS A 176 -15.55 -9.99 -21.27
CA LYS A 176 -15.66 -11.23 -20.48
C LYS A 176 -16.14 -12.40 -21.33
N ALA A 177 -17.16 -12.19 -22.17
CA ALA A 177 -17.67 -13.20 -23.08
C ALA A 177 -16.57 -13.66 -24.06
N MET A 178 -15.84 -12.72 -24.67
CA MET A 178 -14.72 -13.04 -25.55
C MET A 178 -13.60 -13.81 -24.85
N GLN A 179 -13.25 -13.44 -23.60
CA GLN A 179 -12.22 -14.15 -22.83
C GLN A 179 -12.67 -15.57 -22.45
N ALA A 180 -13.93 -15.74 -22.04
CA ALA A 180 -14.50 -17.05 -21.73
C ALA A 180 -14.50 -17.97 -22.96
N GLN A 181 -14.88 -17.44 -24.13
CA GLN A 181 -14.87 -18.17 -25.39
C GLN A 181 -13.44 -18.58 -25.80
N ARG A 182 -12.46 -17.68 -25.71
CA ARG A 182 -11.05 -17.99 -25.98
C ARG A 182 -10.52 -19.08 -25.06
N LYS A 183 -10.84 -19.00 -23.77
CA LYS A 183 -10.43 -20.01 -22.79
C LYS A 183 -11.03 -21.36 -23.12
N TYR A 184 -12.32 -21.41 -23.46
CA TYR A 184 -13.02 -22.62 -23.89
C TYR A 184 -12.35 -23.27 -25.11
N CYS A 185 -12.10 -22.50 -26.18
CA CYS A 185 -11.42 -23.00 -27.38
C CYS A 185 -10.03 -23.59 -27.08
N LEU A 186 -9.24 -22.94 -26.23
CA LEU A 186 -7.90 -23.42 -25.84
C LEU A 186 -7.94 -24.73 -25.03
N THR A 187 -8.97 -24.94 -24.21
CA THR A 187 -9.18 -26.22 -23.52
C THR A 187 -9.66 -27.32 -24.47
N CYS A 188 -10.48 -27.01 -25.47
CA CYS A 188 -10.96 -27.99 -26.45
C CYS A 188 -9.89 -28.46 -27.45
N HIS A 189 -8.84 -27.67 -27.69
CA HIS A 189 -7.71 -28.06 -28.56
C HIS A 189 -6.57 -28.79 -27.81
N ARG A 190 -6.71 -29.03 -26.51
CA ARG A 190 -5.75 -29.78 -25.68
C ARG A 190 -6.23 -31.18 -25.28
N ASN A 191 -7.43 -31.56 -25.71
CA ASN A 191 -8.00 -32.90 -25.60
C ASN A 191 -8.12 -33.51 -26.99
#